data_AF-A0A0G1MFH9-F1
#
_entry.id   AF-A0A0G1MFH9-F1
#
_cell.length_a   1.000
_cell.length_b   1.000
_cell.length_c   1.000
_cell.angle_alpha   90.00
_cell.angle_beta   90.00
_cell.angle_gamma   90.00
#
_symmetry.space_group_name_H-M   'P 1'
#
loop_
_entity.id
_entity.type
_entity.pdbx_description
1 polymer ?
#
loop_
_entity_poly.entity_id
_entity_poly.type
_entity_poly.pdbx_seq_one_letter_code
_entity_poly.pdbx_strand_id
1 'polypeptide(L)'
;MSTFGSIKIISQPISRSALSELAKETFGDMIKAVVDVDKKIVFIEFDSMINIKPRQGNRSRGVESEEVRKKIKDVVHILII
;
A
#
# COMPACT_ATOMS: atom_id res chain seq x y z
N MET A 1 9.33 12.55 0.50
CA MET A 1 7.95 12.22 0.88
C MET A 1 7.06 13.42 0.60
N SER A 2 5.89 13.20 -0.01
CA SER A 2 4.88 14.24 -0.22
C SER A 2 3.54 13.75 0.34
N THR A 3 2.79 14.65 0.97
CA THR A 3 1.51 14.35 1.62
C THR A 3 0.38 15.09 0.90
N PHE A 4 -0.72 14.38 0.63
CA PHE A 4 -1.96 14.94 0.06
C PHE A 4 -3.13 14.50 0.96
N GLY A 5 -3.62 15.36 1.84
CA GLY A 5 -4.64 14.97 2.84
C GLY A 5 -4.13 13.84 3.75
N SER A 6 -4.90 12.77 3.92
CA SER A 6 -4.51 11.54 4.65
C SER A 6 -3.69 10.56 3.81
N ILE A 7 -3.25 10.93 2.60
CA ILE A 7 -2.45 10.07 1.72
C ILE A 7 -0.98 10.50 1.79
N LYS A 8 -0.10 9.52 2.03
CA LYS A 8 1.35 9.70 2.04
C LYS A 8 1.99 8.90 0.91
N ILE A 9 2.78 9.58 0.08
CA ILE A 9 3.48 8.95 -1.05
C ILE A 9 4.88 8.50 -0.60
N ILE A 10 5.14 7.20 -0.77
CA ILE A 10 6.41 6.54 -0.47
C ILE A 10 7.09 6.16 -1.79
N SER A 11 8.12 6.95 -2.12
CA SER A 11 9.01 6.74 -3.27
C SER A 11 10.45 6.42 -2.85
N GLN A 12 10.72 6.37 -1.54
CA GLN A 12 12.00 6.03 -0.94
C GLN A 12 11.77 5.01 0.18
N PRO A 13 12.76 4.17 0.52
CA PRO A 13 12.63 3.22 1.61
C PRO A 13 12.19 3.87 2.92
N ILE A 14 11.23 3.24 3.62
CA ILE A 14 10.72 3.63 4.92
C ILE A 14 10.91 2.46 5.89
N SER A 15 11.21 2.76 7.16
CA SER A 15 11.31 1.70 8.16
C SER A 15 9.94 1.20 8.62
N ARG A 16 9.86 -0.05 9.05
CA ARG A 16 8.67 -0.61 9.73
C ARG A 16 8.26 0.21 10.96
N SER A 17 9.24 0.74 11.71
CA SER A 17 8.97 1.59 12.88
C SER A 17 8.28 2.89 12.48
N ALA A 18 8.76 3.57 11.43
CA ALA A 18 8.16 4.79 10.92
C ALA A 18 6.75 4.52 10.37
N LEU A 19 6.53 3.38 9.69
CA LEU A 19 5.19 2.96 9.29
C LEU A 19 4.27 2.76 10.51
N SER A 20 4.74 2.10 11.55
CA SER A 20 3.98 1.88 12.78
C SER A 20 3.63 3.19 13.49
N GLU A 21 4.56 4.15 13.55
CA GLU A 21 4.28 5.48 14.09
C GLU A 21 3.19 6.19 13.31
N LEU A 22 3.22 6.11 11.98
CA LEU A 22 2.19 6.68 11.12
C LEU A 22 0.82 5.99 11.28
N ALA A 23 0.81 4.68 11.54
CA ALA A 23 -0.43 3.92 11.77
C ALA A 23 -1.11 4.30 13.10
N LYS A 24 -0.33 4.59 14.14
CA LYS A 24 -0.84 4.97 15.47
C LYS A 24 -1.68 6.24 15.45
N GLU A 25 -1.40 7.16 14.53
CA GLU A 25 -2.15 8.40 14.37
C GLU A 25 -3.51 8.20 13.66
N THR A 26 -3.81 6.97 13.20
CA THR A 26 -4.96 6.67 12.32
C THR A 26 -5.76 5.46 12.81
N PHE A 27 -5.60 4.26 12.24
CA PHE A 27 -6.38 3.05 12.57
C PHE A 27 -5.67 2.08 13.54
N GLY A 28 -4.62 2.53 14.25
CA GLY A 28 -3.90 1.70 15.22
C GLY A 28 -2.73 0.95 14.58
N ASP A 29 -2.88 -0.34 14.31
CA ASP A 29 -1.82 -1.22 13.75
C ASP A 29 -1.98 -1.50 12.24
N MET A 30 -3.07 -1.03 11.63
CA MET A 30 -3.42 -1.33 10.24
C MET A 30 -3.08 -0.17 9.29
N ILE A 31 -2.47 -0.52 8.16
CA ILE A 31 -2.14 0.42 7.09
C ILE A 31 -2.63 -0.15 5.75
N LYS A 32 -3.31 0.67 4.95
CA LYS A 32 -3.62 0.32 3.56
C LYS A 32 -2.57 0.93 2.63
N ALA A 33 -2.02 0.08 1.76
CA ALA A 33 -1.10 0.49 0.72
C ALA A 33 -1.73 0.25 -0.67
N VAL A 34 -1.59 1.24 -1.54
CA VAL A 34 -1.86 1.14 -2.97
C VAL A 34 -0.51 1.10 -3.67
N VAL A 35 -0.26 0.02 -4.40
CA VAL A 35 1.02 -0.21 -5.07
C VAL A 35 0.83 -0.02 -6.56
N ASP A 36 1.57 0.91 -7.15
CA ASP A 36 1.73 0.99 -8.59
C ASP A 36 2.93 0.12 -8.98
N VAL A 37 2.64 -1.06 -9.52
CA VAL A 37 3.65 -2.07 -9.88
C VAL A 37 4.52 -1.65 -11.06
N ASP A 38 4.01 -0.79 -11.95
CA ASP A 38 4.73 -0.34 -13.14
C ASP A 38 5.69 0.80 -12.78
N LYS A 39 5.22 1.75 -11.95
CA LYS A 39 6.02 2.89 -11.49
C LYS A 39 6.89 2.60 -10.27
N LYS A 40 6.68 1.43 -9.61
CA LYS A 40 7.37 1.02 -8.39
C LYS A 40 7.26 2.05 -7.25
N ILE A 41 6.07 2.62 -7.10
CA ILE A 41 5.75 3.57 -6.03
C ILE A 41 4.63 3.02 -5.15
N VAL A 42 4.68 3.37 -3.87
CA VAL A 42 3.65 2.97 -2.90
C VAL A 42 2.97 4.22 -2.37
N PHE A 43 1.65 4.21 -2.42
CA PHE A 43 0.81 5.20 -1.77
C PHE A 43 0.25 4.57 -0.50
N ILE A 44 0.45 5.22 0.63
CA ILE A 44 -0.14 4.79 1.89
C ILE A 44 -1.32 5.70 2.18
N GLU A 45 -2.49 5.10 2.32
CA GLU A 45 -3.73 5.77 2.66
C GLU A 45 -4.18 5.25 4.02
N PHE A 46 -4.43 6.17 4.94
CA PHE A 46 -4.74 5.80 6.32
C PHE A 46 -6.23 5.83 6.65
N ASP A 47 -7.10 6.31 5.76
CA ASP A 47 -8.55 6.30 5.93
C ASP A 47 -9.19 5.61 4.74
N SER A 48 -9.67 4.37 4.93
CA SER A 48 -10.31 3.67 3.81
C SER A 48 -11.23 2.52 4.20
N MET A 49 -12.42 2.51 3.59
CA MET A 49 -13.27 1.34 3.47
C MET A 49 -12.70 0.38 2.41
N ILE A 50 -12.77 -0.94 2.66
CA ILE A 50 -12.33 -1.98 1.71
C ILE A 50 -13.06 -1.80 0.36
N ASN A 51 -12.30 -1.59 -0.71
CA ASN A 51 -12.87 -1.33 -2.05
C ASN A 51 -12.56 -2.51 -3.00
N ILE A 52 -13.44 -3.49 -3.07
CA ILE A 52 -13.41 -4.53 -4.12
C ILE A 52 -14.26 -4.00 -5.28
N LYS A 53 -13.75 -4.07 -6.52
CA LYS A 53 -14.48 -3.63 -7.73
C LYS A 53 -14.82 -4.82 -8.64
N PRO A 54 -15.85 -5.64 -8.33
CA PRO A 54 -16.18 -6.84 -9.12
C PRO A 54 -16.44 -6.55 -10.61
N ARG A 55 -16.95 -5.35 -10.92
CA ARG A 55 -17.21 -4.91 -12.30
C ARG A 55 -15.94 -4.79 -13.16
N GLN A 56 -14.77 -4.67 -12.53
CA GLN A 56 -13.46 -4.64 -13.21
C GLN A 56 -12.80 -6.03 -13.27
N GLY A 57 -13.54 -7.10 -12.96
CA GLY A 57 -13.00 -8.46 -12.91
C GLY A 57 -12.37 -8.84 -11.57
N ASN A 58 -12.26 -7.91 -10.61
CA ASN A 58 -11.72 -8.16 -9.28
C ASN A 58 -12.78 -8.81 -8.38
N ARG A 59 -13.02 -10.11 -8.57
CA ARG A 59 -14.09 -10.88 -7.89
C ARG A 59 -13.69 -11.42 -6.53
N SER A 60 -12.40 -11.42 -6.21
CA SER A 60 -11.88 -11.91 -4.94
C SER A 60 -11.27 -10.79 -4.09
N ARG A 61 -11.09 -11.08 -2.80
CA ARG A 61 -10.40 -10.20 -1.83
C ARG A 61 -8.88 -10.20 -1.98
N GLY A 62 -8.35 -11.09 -2.83
CA GLY A 62 -6.92 -11.25 -3.05
C GLY A 62 -6.56 -10.93 -4.50
N VAL A 63 -5.27 -10.68 -4.73
CA VAL A 63 -4.72 -10.64 -6.10
C VAL A 63 -4.63 -12.07 -6.61
N GLU A 64 -5.25 -12.43 -7.72
CA GLU A 64 -5.23 -13.84 -8.21
C GLU A 64 -3.96 -14.17 -9.00
N SER A 65 -3.43 -13.21 -9.76
CA SER A 65 -2.20 -13.40 -10.53
C SER A 65 -0.96 -13.51 -9.63
N GLU A 66 -0.24 -14.63 -9.74
CA GLU A 66 1.03 -14.85 -9.04
C GLU A 66 2.12 -13.85 -9.48
N GLU A 67 2.14 -13.49 -10.76
CA GLU A 67 3.07 -12.50 -11.29
C GLU A 67 2.85 -11.14 -10.63
N VAL A 68 1.58 -10.71 -10.49
CA VAL A 68 1.24 -9.45 -9.82
C VAL A 68 1.58 -9.51 -8.33
N ARG A 69 1.31 -10.64 -7.65
CA ARG A 69 1.73 -10.85 -6.26
C ARG A 69 3.25 -10.70 -6.10
N LYS A 70 4.03 -11.23 -7.04
CA LYS A 70 5.49 -11.12 -7.03
C LYS A 70 5.93 -9.67 -7.18
N LYS A 71 5.39 -8.95 -8.17
CA LYS A 71 5.68 -7.51 -8.37
C LYS A 71 5.35 -6.69 -7.11
N ILE A 72 4.22 -6.97 -6.45
CA ILE A 72 3.86 -6.31 -5.19
C ILE A 72 4.89 -6.60 -4.10
N LYS A 73 5.30 -7.86 -3.91
CA LYS A 73 6.32 -8.23 -2.92
C LYS A 73 7.66 -7.55 -3.20
N ASP A 74 8.08 -7.50 -4.45
CA ASP A 74 9.34 -6.86 -4.85
C ASP A 74 9.33 -5.36 -4.50
N VAL A 75 8.23 -4.66 -4.83
CA VAL A 75 8.08 -3.25 -4.48
C VAL A 75 8.05 -3.05 -2.95
N VAL A 76 7.35 -3.92 -2.22
CA VAL A 76 7.30 -3.87 -0.74
C VAL A 76 8.69 -4.09 -0.12
N HIS A 77 9.46 -5.06 -0.60
CA HIS A 77 10.82 -5.31 -0.10
C HIS A 77 11.80 -4.19 -0.41
N ILE A 78 11.60 -3.45 -1.51
CA ILE A 78 12.42 -2.29 -1.85
C ILE A 78 12.09 -1.11 -0.93
N LEU A 79 10.80 -0.91 -0.62
CA LEU A 79 10.33 0.30 0.03
C LEU A 79 10.12 0.16 1.54
N ILE A 80 10.06 -1.04 2.10
CA ILE A 80 9.86 -1.27 3.54
C ILE A 80 11.05 -2.03 4.12
N ILE A 81 11.82 -1.36 4.98
CA ILE A 81 13.04 -1.89 5.62
C ILE A 81 12.90 -2.07 7.13
#